data_AF-A0A4R1XJC3-F1
#
_entry.id   AF-A0A4R1XJC3-F1
#
_cell.length_a   1.000
_cell.length_b   1.000
_cell.length_c   1.000
_cell.angle_alpha   90.00
_cell.angle_beta   90.00
_cell.angle_gamma   90.00
#
_symmetry.space_group_name_H-M   'P 1'
#
loop_
_entity.id
_entity.type
_entity.pdbx_description
1 polymer ?
#
loop_
_entity_poly.entity_id
_entity_poly.type
_entity_poly.pdbx_seq_one_letter_code
_entity_poly.pdbx_strand_id
1 'polypeptide(L)'
;MAVVNNDRGGGATANYFITTQADIEGNPLNSNDLAAISLQLMNADFAARENAGGAELGYAEIQSYHQQVFASAGLSASAWTANFPLEYLSTAEEKQALWNTLISSGSPGSAAAIAFALADGLATQDPNVIAYLGKLAGAGALGLASSSNEFGDYSVSISSGGLAIGGNEGDDTKNGTHYADVVMGFDGQDTLTGGGDADRLYGGAGDDVLVGATISEGFDPATITFASLETSSHSEWNDGEKDILVGGEGNDVYLVCCLRDYDSLSTGVG
;
A
#
# COMPACT_ATOMS: atom_id res chain seq x y z
N MET A 1 8.14 -5.68 8.62
CA MET A 1 7.14 -5.75 7.54
C MET A 1 6.01 -4.82 7.90
N ALA A 2 6.16 -3.57 7.52
CA ALA A 2 5.10 -2.59 7.53
C ALA A 2 5.40 -1.78 6.28
N VAL A 3 4.35 -1.55 5.50
CA VAL A 3 4.34 -0.72 4.31
C VAL A 3 4.75 -1.40 3.00
N VAL A 4 3.82 -1.32 2.04
CA VAL A 4 3.81 -1.86 0.65
C VAL A 4 3.58 -3.36 0.49
N ASN A 5 2.91 -4.02 1.44
CA ASN A 5 2.18 -5.26 1.10
C ASN A 5 0.72 -5.06 1.46
N ASN A 6 -0.06 -4.69 0.46
CA ASN A 6 -1.51 -4.76 0.51
C ASN A 6 -1.93 -6.23 0.40
N ASP A 7 -1.63 -7.01 1.43
CA ASP A 7 -2.16 -8.37 1.53
C ASP A 7 -3.68 -8.25 1.44
N ARG A 8 -4.29 -8.96 0.49
CA ARG A 8 -5.70 -8.84 0.02
C ARG A 8 -6.80 -8.75 1.09
N GLY A 9 -6.50 -8.89 2.39
CA GLY A 9 -7.42 -8.60 3.49
C GLY A 9 -6.93 -7.64 4.58
N GLY A 10 -5.63 -7.49 4.82
CA GLY A 10 -5.10 -6.71 5.96
C GLY A 10 -5.12 -5.20 5.71
N GLY A 11 -4.61 -4.77 4.54
CA GLY A 11 -4.61 -3.36 4.12
C GLY A 11 -6.02 -2.84 3.84
N ALA A 12 -6.83 -3.62 3.13
CA ALA A 12 -8.24 -3.30 2.86
C ALA A 12 -9.05 -3.10 4.16
N THR A 13 -8.88 -3.99 5.14
CA THR A 13 -9.52 -3.85 6.46
C THR A 13 -9.12 -2.54 7.15
N ALA A 14 -7.83 -2.20 7.13
CA ALA A 14 -7.34 -0.98 7.75
C ALA A 14 -7.90 0.28 7.06
N ASN A 15 -7.96 0.29 5.72
CA ASN A 15 -8.51 1.39 4.94
C ASN A 15 -9.99 1.61 5.26
N TYR A 16 -10.82 0.56 5.22
CA TYR A 16 -12.23 0.65 5.59
C TYR A 16 -12.45 1.09 7.04
N PHE A 17 -11.59 0.63 7.94
CA PHE A 17 -11.69 1.00 9.34
C PHE A 17 -11.41 2.50 9.53
N ILE A 18 -10.34 3.01 8.90
CA ILE A 18 -9.98 4.43 8.93
C ILE A 18 -11.11 5.28 8.33
N THR A 19 -11.65 4.94 7.16
CA THR A 19 -12.74 5.71 6.53
C THR A 19 -14.01 5.71 7.35
N THR A 20 -14.43 4.54 7.84
CA THR A 20 -15.61 4.44 8.71
C THR A 20 -15.45 5.29 9.96
N GLN A 21 -14.25 5.28 10.56
CA GLN A 21 -13.98 6.07 11.75
C GLN A 21 -13.94 7.58 11.43
N ALA A 22 -13.39 7.96 10.28
CA ALA A 22 -13.37 9.33 9.79
C ALA A 22 -14.79 9.88 9.52
N ASP A 23 -15.67 9.06 8.93
CA ASP A 23 -17.09 9.40 8.74
C ASP A 23 -17.81 9.63 10.07
N ILE A 24 -17.57 8.75 11.06
CA ILE A 24 -18.11 8.89 12.42
C ILE A 24 -17.64 10.19 13.07
N GLU A 25 -16.39 10.58 12.82
CA GLU A 25 -15.79 11.82 13.33
C GLU A 25 -16.21 13.08 12.56
N GLY A 26 -16.96 12.92 11.46
CA GLY A 26 -17.42 14.03 10.63
C GLY A 26 -16.37 14.56 9.65
N ASN A 27 -15.31 13.79 9.40
CA ASN A 27 -14.19 14.11 8.52
C ASN A 27 -14.05 13.04 7.42
N PRO A 28 -15.04 12.87 6.53
CA PRO A 28 -15.01 11.82 5.50
C PRO A 28 -13.77 11.95 4.61
N LEU A 29 -13.13 10.82 4.31
CA LEU A 29 -11.91 10.76 3.51
C LEU A 29 -12.22 10.35 2.07
N ASN A 30 -11.55 10.97 1.11
CA ASN A 30 -11.48 10.49 -0.27
C ASN A 30 -10.20 9.67 -0.50
N SER A 31 -10.05 9.10 -1.71
CA SER A 31 -8.89 8.28 -2.09
C SER A 31 -7.55 9.02 -1.95
N ASN A 32 -7.49 10.32 -2.28
CA ASN A 32 -6.27 11.11 -2.14
C ASN A 32 -5.90 11.35 -0.67
N ASP A 33 -6.90 11.55 0.20
CA ASP A 33 -6.65 11.73 1.64
C ASP A 33 -6.05 10.46 2.25
N LEU A 34 -6.62 9.29 1.92
CA LEU A 34 -6.10 8.00 2.38
C LEU A 34 -4.71 7.69 1.80
N ALA A 35 -4.48 7.99 0.52
CA ALA A 35 -3.17 7.82 -0.09
C ALA A 35 -2.12 8.70 0.60
N ALA A 36 -2.46 9.96 0.90
CA ALA A 36 -1.59 10.87 1.64
C ALA A 36 -1.31 10.38 3.06
N ILE A 37 -2.32 9.90 3.79
CA ILE A 37 -2.16 9.28 5.11
C ILE A 37 -1.24 8.05 5.03
N SER A 38 -1.48 7.17 4.06
CA SER A 38 -0.72 5.93 3.89
C SER A 38 0.74 6.22 3.58
N LEU A 39 1.02 7.20 2.73
CA LEU A 39 2.37 7.65 2.42
C LEU A 39 3.05 8.31 3.64
N GLN A 40 2.32 9.08 4.44
CA GLN A 40 2.88 9.66 5.66
C GLN A 40 3.21 8.59 6.70
N LEU A 41 2.33 7.58 6.86
CA LEU A 41 2.62 6.40 7.69
C LEU A 41 3.82 5.62 7.17
N MET A 42 3.96 5.50 5.84
CA MET A 42 5.12 4.88 5.17
C MET A 42 6.42 5.56 5.56
N ASN A 43 6.48 6.87 5.32
CA ASN A 43 7.67 7.67 5.56
C ASN A 43 8.02 7.69 7.05
N ALA A 44 7.03 7.75 7.93
CA ALA A 44 7.23 7.70 9.36
C ALA A 44 7.79 6.35 9.84
N ASP A 45 7.29 5.22 9.32
CA ASP A 45 7.83 3.89 9.64
C ASP A 45 9.28 3.75 9.16
N PHE A 46 9.60 4.20 7.93
CA PHE A 46 10.98 4.18 7.42
C PHE A 46 11.93 5.03 8.28
N ALA A 47 11.54 6.27 8.59
CA ALA A 47 12.33 7.15 9.44
C ALA A 47 12.53 6.55 10.85
N ALA A 48 11.50 5.93 11.41
CA ALA A 48 11.59 5.26 12.71
C ALA A 48 12.56 4.07 12.67
N ARG A 49 12.50 3.24 11.62
CA ARG A 49 13.43 2.10 11.45
C ARG A 49 14.88 2.55 11.21
N GLU A 50 15.08 3.61 10.46
CA GLU A 50 16.41 4.20 10.26
C GLU A 50 17.00 4.66 11.59
N ASN A 51 16.22 5.41 12.38
CA ASN A 51 16.62 5.85 13.72
C ASN A 51 16.88 4.67 14.68
N ALA A 52 16.17 3.56 14.51
CA ALA A 52 16.37 2.33 15.25
C ALA A 52 17.56 1.48 14.73
N GLY A 53 18.30 1.93 13.72
CA GLY A 53 19.41 1.17 13.13
C GLY A 53 18.97 -0.14 12.46
N GLY A 54 17.73 -0.20 11.97
CA GLY A 54 17.14 -1.38 11.34
C GLY A 54 16.51 -2.39 12.32
N ALA A 55 16.46 -2.09 13.62
CA ALA A 55 15.78 -2.94 14.61
C ALA A 55 14.24 -2.95 14.40
N GLU A 56 13.58 -3.99 14.91
CA GLU A 56 12.12 -3.99 14.98
C GLU A 56 11.61 -2.91 15.93
N LEU A 57 10.58 -2.19 15.50
CA LEU A 57 9.95 -1.13 16.28
C LEU A 57 8.98 -1.70 17.31
N GLY A 58 8.95 -1.08 18.49
CA GLY A 58 7.96 -1.36 19.52
C GLY A 58 6.60 -0.72 19.23
N TYR A 59 5.57 -1.13 19.97
CA TYR A 59 4.23 -0.56 19.83
C TYR A 59 4.17 0.93 20.13
N ALA A 60 5.02 1.43 21.04
CA ALA A 60 4.99 2.82 21.48
C ALA A 60 5.50 3.78 20.38
N GLU A 61 6.62 3.46 19.72
CA GLU A 61 7.10 4.20 18.55
C GLU A 61 6.05 4.22 17.44
N ILE A 62 5.45 3.05 17.16
CA ILE A 62 4.46 2.91 16.09
C ILE A 62 3.19 3.70 16.40
N GLN A 63 2.67 3.57 17.61
CA GLN A 63 1.53 4.34 18.08
C GLN A 63 1.80 5.84 17.99
N SER A 64 3.01 6.28 18.37
CA SER A 64 3.37 7.70 18.37
C SER A 64 3.29 8.32 16.98
N TYR A 65 3.87 7.69 15.96
CA TYR A 65 3.80 8.27 14.62
C TYR A 65 2.41 8.12 13.98
N HIS A 66 1.66 7.03 14.27
CA HIS A 66 0.27 6.92 13.81
C HIS A 66 -0.59 8.06 14.36
N GLN A 67 -0.46 8.37 15.65
CA GLN A 67 -1.16 9.50 16.27
C GLN A 67 -0.80 10.83 15.62
N GLN A 68 0.47 11.06 15.30
CA GLN A 68 0.92 12.27 14.63
C GLN A 68 0.35 12.40 13.22
N VAL A 69 0.42 11.32 12.42
CA VAL A 69 -0.08 11.32 11.04
C VAL A 69 -1.60 11.49 11.00
N PHE A 70 -2.35 10.78 11.85
CA PHE A 70 -3.80 10.95 11.93
C PHE A 70 -4.17 12.36 12.38
N ALA A 71 -3.48 12.91 13.39
CA ALA A 71 -3.72 14.28 13.81
C ALA A 71 -3.46 15.30 12.69
N SER A 72 -2.40 15.11 11.87
CA SER A 72 -2.17 15.98 10.70
C SER A 72 -3.23 15.85 9.60
N ALA A 73 -3.92 14.72 9.54
CA ALA A 73 -5.05 14.48 8.64
C ALA A 73 -6.41 14.89 9.26
N GLY A 74 -6.42 15.48 10.47
CA GLY A 74 -7.66 15.85 11.16
C GLY A 74 -8.43 14.68 11.77
N LEU A 75 -7.80 13.51 11.90
CA LEU A 75 -8.38 12.30 12.47
C LEU A 75 -7.91 12.07 13.90
N SER A 76 -8.74 11.40 14.70
CA SER A 76 -8.32 10.95 16.02
C SER A 76 -7.43 9.69 15.94
N ALA A 77 -6.71 9.40 17.02
CA ALA A 77 -5.94 8.16 17.16
C ALA A 77 -6.79 6.89 17.01
N SER A 78 -8.12 6.99 17.20
CA SER A 78 -9.03 5.85 17.06
C SER A 78 -9.20 5.38 15.62
N ALA A 79 -8.75 6.15 14.62
CA ALA A 79 -8.63 5.70 13.24
C ALA A 79 -7.64 4.52 13.08
N TRP A 80 -6.69 4.37 14.01
CA TRP A 80 -5.81 3.21 14.02
C TRP A 80 -6.54 1.96 14.51
N THR A 81 -6.46 0.87 13.74
CA THR A 81 -7.03 -0.42 14.15
C THR A 81 -6.50 -0.88 15.52
N ALA A 82 -5.21 -0.73 15.83
CA ALA A 82 -4.66 -1.18 17.10
C ALA A 82 -4.84 -0.20 18.28
N ASN A 83 -5.40 1.00 18.08
CA ASN A 83 -5.49 2.00 19.15
C ASN A 83 -6.37 1.53 20.31
N PHE A 84 -7.61 1.11 20.05
CA PHE A 84 -8.51 0.68 21.12
C PHE A 84 -7.94 -0.48 21.95
N PRO A 85 -7.46 -1.59 21.36
CA PRO A 85 -6.84 -2.68 22.13
C PRO A 85 -5.66 -2.23 23.00
N LEU A 86 -4.75 -1.42 22.45
CA LEU A 86 -3.58 -0.94 23.18
C LEU A 86 -3.92 0.05 24.30
N GLU A 87 -4.97 0.86 24.14
CA GLU A 87 -5.46 1.77 25.18
C GLU A 87 -6.31 1.06 26.24
N TYR A 88 -7.00 -0.02 25.87
CA TYR A 88 -7.83 -0.81 26.78
C TYR A 88 -6.97 -1.64 27.77
N LEU A 89 -5.81 -2.13 27.31
CA LEU A 89 -4.85 -2.84 28.16
C LEU A 89 -4.15 -1.87 29.12
N SER A 90 -3.98 -2.29 30.37
CA SER A 90 -3.53 -1.40 31.45
C SER A 90 -2.03 -1.48 31.73
N THR A 91 -1.40 -2.63 31.45
CA THR A 91 0.02 -2.87 31.75
C THR A 91 0.88 -2.89 30.48
N ALA A 92 2.17 -2.52 30.62
CA ALA A 92 3.10 -2.53 29.51
C ALA A 92 3.37 -3.95 29.00
N GLU A 93 3.34 -4.93 29.89
CA GLU A 93 3.53 -6.35 29.59
C GLU A 93 2.38 -6.89 28.72
N GLU A 94 1.12 -6.56 29.04
CA GLU A 94 -0.04 -6.93 28.23
C GLU A 94 0.00 -6.28 26.84
N LYS A 95 0.33 -4.98 26.78
CA LYS A 95 0.48 -4.26 25.50
C LYS A 95 1.58 -4.86 24.64
N GLN A 96 2.72 -5.22 25.23
CA GLN A 96 3.81 -5.86 24.51
C GLN A 96 3.46 -7.28 24.05
N ALA A 97 2.71 -8.05 24.85
CA ALA A 97 2.25 -9.39 24.46
C ALA A 97 1.26 -9.33 23.29
N LEU A 98 0.34 -8.37 23.32
CA LEU A 98 -0.54 -8.07 22.17
C LEU A 98 0.30 -7.68 20.96
N TRP A 99 1.26 -6.76 21.12
CA TRP A 99 2.13 -6.32 20.04
C TRP A 99 2.89 -7.47 19.39
N ASN A 100 3.50 -8.35 20.19
CA ASN A 100 4.20 -9.53 19.70
C ASN A 100 3.28 -10.47 18.89
N THR A 101 2.03 -10.62 19.33
CA THR A 101 1.02 -11.37 18.57
C THR A 101 0.75 -10.72 17.22
N LEU A 102 0.53 -9.40 17.19
CA LEU A 102 0.26 -8.66 15.96
C LEU A 102 1.40 -8.78 14.94
N ILE A 103 2.65 -8.59 15.36
CA ILE A 103 3.81 -8.69 14.45
C ILE A 103 4.08 -10.13 13.98
N SER A 104 3.84 -11.13 14.83
CA SER A 104 4.06 -12.56 14.52
C SER A 104 3.03 -13.14 13.56
N SER A 105 1.82 -12.55 13.53
CA SER A 105 0.72 -13.03 12.69
C SER A 105 0.94 -12.80 11.19
N GLY A 106 2.02 -12.11 10.79
CA GLY A 106 2.36 -11.81 9.40
C GLY A 106 1.40 -10.85 8.70
N SER A 107 0.30 -10.47 9.36
CA SER A 107 -0.75 -9.62 8.81
C SER A 107 -0.94 -8.42 9.75
N PRO A 108 -0.17 -7.33 9.54
CA PRO A 108 -0.37 -6.10 10.30
C PRO A 108 -1.71 -5.52 9.87
N GLY A 109 -2.78 -5.88 10.59
CA GLY A 109 -4.14 -5.44 10.29
C GLY A 109 -5.20 -6.55 10.28
N SER A 110 -4.87 -7.83 10.48
CA SER A 110 -5.95 -8.83 10.52
C SER A 110 -6.84 -8.59 11.73
N ALA A 111 -8.08 -8.17 11.45
CA ALA A 111 -9.17 -8.11 12.42
C ALA A 111 -9.22 -9.36 13.31
N ALA A 112 -8.84 -10.52 12.74
CA ALA A 112 -8.68 -11.78 13.42
C ALA A 112 -7.64 -11.76 14.56
N ALA A 113 -6.41 -11.28 14.37
CA ALA A 113 -5.39 -11.28 15.42
C ALA A 113 -5.81 -10.40 16.61
N ILE A 114 -6.40 -9.23 16.35
CA ILE A 114 -6.95 -8.35 17.38
C ILE A 114 -8.16 -9.01 18.07
N ALA A 115 -9.06 -9.61 17.30
CA ALA A 115 -10.21 -10.31 17.85
C ALA A 115 -9.81 -11.51 18.71
N PHE A 116 -8.84 -12.31 18.28
CA PHE A 116 -8.29 -13.42 19.04
C PHE A 116 -7.63 -12.95 20.34
N ALA A 117 -6.80 -11.90 20.29
CA ALA A 117 -6.14 -11.37 21.48
C ALA A 117 -7.12 -10.79 22.51
N LEU A 118 -8.24 -10.20 22.07
CA LEU A 118 -9.30 -9.72 22.96
C LEU A 118 -10.23 -10.86 23.44
N ALA A 119 -10.43 -11.89 22.62
CA ALA A 119 -11.31 -13.03 22.93
C ALA A 119 -10.68 -14.07 23.88
N ASP A 120 -9.36 -14.28 23.84
CA ASP A 120 -8.66 -15.27 24.69
C ASP A 120 -8.32 -14.75 26.11
N GLY A 121 -8.78 -13.54 26.46
CA GLY A 121 -8.35 -12.85 27.67
C GLY A 121 -9.47 -12.40 28.59
N LEU A 122 -10.34 -11.48 28.17
CA LEU A 122 -11.07 -10.69 29.17
C LEU A 122 -12.37 -9.99 28.71
N ALA A 123 -12.87 -10.19 27.48
CA ALA A 123 -13.76 -9.17 26.88
C ALA A 123 -15.07 -9.65 26.23
N THR A 124 -15.63 -10.78 26.64
CA THR A 124 -16.90 -11.26 26.07
C THR A 124 -18.16 -10.56 26.64
N GLN A 125 -18.03 -9.65 27.62
CA GLN A 125 -19.18 -8.91 28.20
C GLN A 125 -19.03 -7.39 28.28
N ASP A 126 -17.87 -6.79 27.96
CA ASP A 126 -17.74 -5.32 27.93
C ASP A 126 -18.42 -4.78 26.65
N PRO A 127 -19.46 -3.93 26.77
CA PRO A 127 -20.16 -3.37 25.61
C PRO A 127 -19.24 -2.58 24.66
N ASN A 128 -18.19 -1.93 25.16
CA ASN A 128 -17.24 -1.18 24.35
C ASN A 128 -16.37 -2.11 23.51
N VAL A 129 -15.94 -3.23 24.08
CA VAL A 129 -15.16 -4.23 23.34
C VAL A 129 -16.03 -4.93 22.30
N ILE A 130 -17.28 -5.28 22.64
CA ILE A 130 -18.24 -5.86 21.68
C ILE A 130 -18.50 -4.88 20.52
N ALA A 131 -18.72 -3.60 20.81
CA ALA A 131 -18.94 -2.58 19.79
C ALA A 131 -17.71 -2.42 18.88
N TYR A 132 -16.50 -2.40 19.46
CA TYR A 132 -15.26 -2.32 18.70
C TYR A 132 -15.06 -3.56 17.82
N LEU A 133 -15.26 -4.78 18.35
CA LEU A 133 -15.16 -6.02 17.57
C LEU A 133 -16.20 -6.07 16.45
N GLY A 134 -17.40 -5.51 16.66
CA GLY A 134 -18.41 -5.36 15.60
C GLY A 134 -17.96 -4.42 14.48
N LYS A 135 -17.37 -3.26 14.81
CA LYS A 135 -16.79 -2.34 13.82
C LYS A 135 -15.65 -3.00 13.05
N LEU A 136 -14.74 -3.65 13.76
CA LEU A 136 -13.58 -4.32 13.18
C LEU A 136 -13.98 -5.51 12.30
N ALA A 137 -14.96 -6.30 12.71
CA ALA A 137 -15.52 -7.40 11.91
C ALA A 137 -16.27 -6.87 10.68
N GLY A 138 -16.99 -5.76 10.79
CA GLY A 138 -17.62 -5.08 9.66
C GLY A 138 -16.59 -4.58 8.64
N ALA A 139 -15.56 -3.86 9.11
CA ALA A 139 -14.45 -3.42 8.27
C ALA A 139 -13.69 -4.60 7.64
N GLY A 140 -13.50 -5.69 8.38
CA GLY A 140 -12.85 -6.90 7.86
C GLY A 140 -13.70 -7.63 6.82
N ALA A 141 -15.01 -7.76 7.05
CA ALA A 141 -15.91 -8.37 6.09
C ALA A 141 -16.05 -7.53 4.81
N LEU A 142 -16.12 -6.20 4.95
CA LEU A 142 -16.14 -5.28 3.81
C LEU A 142 -14.80 -5.27 3.08
N GLY A 143 -13.68 -5.23 3.81
CA GLY A 143 -12.33 -5.32 3.24
C GLY A 143 -11.99 -6.65 2.56
N LEU A 144 -12.67 -7.74 2.93
CA LEU A 144 -12.55 -9.04 2.26
C LEU A 144 -13.58 -9.22 1.12
N ALA A 145 -14.69 -8.47 1.15
CA ALA A 145 -15.72 -8.48 0.11
C ALA A 145 -15.42 -7.48 -1.01
N SER A 146 -14.64 -6.44 -0.73
CA SER A 146 -13.94 -5.67 -1.75
C SER A 146 -12.87 -6.56 -2.35
N SER A 147 -12.99 -6.88 -3.65
CA SER A 147 -11.81 -7.07 -4.48
C SER A 147 -10.85 -5.90 -4.19
N SER A 148 -9.57 -6.18 -4.06
CA SER A 148 -8.49 -5.28 -3.68
C SER A 148 -8.77 -3.79 -3.94
N ASN A 149 -8.83 -2.99 -2.86
CA ASN A 149 -8.81 -1.52 -2.89
C ASN A 149 -9.97 -0.80 -3.61
N GLU A 150 -11.05 -0.52 -2.87
CA GLU A 150 -11.98 0.60 -3.18
C GLU A 150 -11.31 2.00 -3.19
N PHE A 151 -9.99 2.11 -3.01
CA PHE A 151 -9.24 3.37 -2.93
C PHE A 151 -8.11 3.49 -3.94
N GLY A 152 -8.37 2.96 -5.13
CA GLY A 152 -7.61 3.30 -6.31
C GLY A 152 -7.88 4.68 -6.88
N ASP A 153 -7.23 4.97 -8.00
CA ASP A 153 -7.28 6.23 -8.76
C ASP A 153 -6.89 7.46 -7.92
N TYR A 154 -5.65 7.47 -7.46
CA TYR A 154 -5.07 8.61 -6.73
C TYR A 154 -3.79 9.12 -7.39
N SER A 155 -3.46 10.38 -7.07
CA SER A 155 -2.20 11.00 -7.44
C SER A 155 -1.80 11.99 -6.34
N VAL A 156 -0.72 11.66 -5.63
CA VAL A 156 -0.25 12.41 -4.45
C VAL A 156 1.20 12.83 -4.65
N SER A 157 1.52 14.11 -4.46
CA SER A 157 2.90 14.57 -4.58
C SER A 157 3.81 13.98 -3.50
N ILE A 158 4.98 13.48 -3.93
CA ILE A 158 6.06 12.98 -3.09
C ILE A 158 7.26 13.94 -3.15
N SER A 159 8.34 13.59 -2.43
CA SER A 159 9.54 14.42 -2.37
C SER A 159 10.14 14.69 -3.76
N SER A 160 10.78 15.85 -3.92
CA SER A 160 11.49 16.24 -5.15
C SER A 160 10.62 16.54 -6.37
N GLY A 161 9.28 16.56 -6.22
CA GLY A 161 8.35 16.94 -7.27
C GLY A 161 7.64 15.78 -7.96
N GLY A 162 8.05 14.53 -7.68
CA GLY A 162 7.37 13.34 -8.17
C GLY A 162 6.01 13.11 -7.52
N LEU A 163 5.34 12.04 -7.95
CA LEU A 163 4.00 11.60 -7.59
C LEU A 163 4.02 10.13 -7.15
N ALA A 164 3.20 9.82 -6.16
CA ALA A 164 2.70 8.48 -5.90
C ALA A 164 1.33 8.37 -6.59
N ILE A 165 1.22 7.46 -7.55
CA ILE A 165 0.05 7.27 -8.42
C ILE A 165 -0.46 5.85 -8.23
N GLY A 166 -1.77 5.70 -8.05
CA GLY A 166 -2.42 4.39 -7.96
C GLY A 166 -3.56 4.25 -8.97
N GLY A 167 -3.63 3.11 -9.65
CA GLY A 167 -4.79 2.56 -10.36
C GLY A 167 -5.88 2.12 -9.40
N ASN A 168 -6.90 1.44 -9.88
CA ASN A 168 -8.06 0.88 -9.20
C ASN A 168 -8.13 -0.63 -9.44
N GLU A 169 -9.32 -1.22 -9.43
CA GLU A 169 -9.51 -2.67 -9.58
C GLU A 169 -9.77 -3.13 -11.03
N GLY A 170 -9.77 -2.18 -11.97
CA GLY A 170 -9.94 -2.45 -13.39
C GLY A 170 -8.77 -1.92 -14.20
N ASP A 171 -8.71 -2.32 -15.47
CA ASP A 171 -7.66 -1.97 -16.42
C ASP A 171 -7.38 -0.45 -16.46
N ASP A 172 -6.26 -0.03 -15.90
CA ASP A 172 -5.85 1.36 -15.79
C ASP A 172 -4.77 1.77 -16.79
N THR A 173 -4.75 3.05 -17.13
CA THR A 173 -3.60 3.67 -17.79
C THR A 173 -3.08 4.79 -16.89
N LYS A 174 -1.92 4.59 -16.27
CA LYS A 174 -1.28 5.58 -15.40
C LYS A 174 0.05 6.05 -15.97
N ASN A 175 0.22 7.36 -15.94
CA ASN A 175 1.44 8.02 -16.40
C ASN A 175 2.02 8.82 -15.24
N GLY A 176 3.28 8.58 -14.92
CA GLY A 176 4.08 9.46 -14.11
C GLY A 176 4.49 10.72 -14.88
N THR A 177 5.55 11.33 -14.41
CA THR A 177 6.01 12.68 -14.69
C THR A 177 7.49 12.62 -15.11
N HIS A 178 8.11 13.78 -15.31
CA HIS A 178 9.56 13.86 -15.52
C HIS A 178 10.41 13.75 -14.23
N TYR A 179 9.81 13.45 -13.09
CA TYR A 179 10.48 13.30 -11.80
C TYR A 179 10.32 11.86 -11.30
N ALA A 180 11.18 11.46 -10.35
CA ALA A 180 11.10 10.15 -9.73
C ALA A 180 9.75 9.90 -9.04
N ASP A 181 8.99 8.97 -9.60
CA ASP A 181 7.62 8.63 -9.25
C ASP A 181 7.49 7.21 -8.69
N VAL A 182 6.35 6.96 -8.06
CA VAL A 182 5.90 5.61 -7.67
C VAL A 182 4.53 5.37 -8.29
N VAL A 183 4.43 4.45 -9.23
CA VAL A 183 3.19 4.14 -9.95
C VAL A 183 2.76 2.72 -9.61
N MET A 184 1.51 2.54 -9.21
CA MET A 184 0.91 1.25 -8.82
C MET A 184 -0.35 1.01 -9.65
N GLY A 185 -0.50 -0.17 -10.27
CA GLY A 185 -1.69 -0.57 -11.03
C GLY A 185 -2.80 -1.14 -10.14
N PHE A 186 -2.43 -2.11 -9.30
CA PHE A 186 -3.30 -2.94 -8.45
C PHE A 186 -3.93 -4.12 -9.19
N ASP A 187 -5.25 -4.28 -9.21
CA ASP A 187 -5.89 -5.40 -9.89
C ASP A 187 -6.36 -4.90 -11.27
N GLY A 188 -6.21 -5.71 -12.32
CA GLY A 188 -6.58 -5.31 -13.68
C GLY A 188 -5.45 -5.58 -14.68
N GLN A 189 -5.71 -5.38 -15.96
CA GLN A 189 -4.65 -5.36 -16.98
C GLN A 189 -4.19 -3.92 -17.16
N ASP A 190 -3.13 -3.54 -16.45
CA ASP A 190 -2.72 -2.15 -16.34
C ASP A 190 -1.65 -1.76 -17.37
N THR A 191 -1.63 -0.49 -17.74
CA THR A 191 -0.56 0.13 -18.53
C THR A 191 0.06 1.28 -17.73
N LEU A 192 1.29 1.07 -17.27
CA LEU A 192 1.99 1.97 -16.37
C LEU A 192 3.23 2.57 -17.05
N THR A 193 3.35 3.89 -17.01
CA THR A 193 4.50 4.65 -17.56
C THR A 193 5.14 5.47 -16.44
N GLY A 194 6.46 5.39 -16.26
CA GLY A 194 7.23 6.16 -15.27
C GLY A 194 7.42 7.61 -15.70
N GLY A 195 8.08 7.80 -16.84
CA GLY A 195 8.23 9.10 -17.47
C GLY A 195 9.70 9.50 -17.62
N GLY A 196 10.27 10.14 -16.62
CA GLY A 196 11.70 10.45 -16.58
C GLY A 196 12.17 10.62 -15.13
N ASP A 197 13.49 10.71 -14.94
CA ASP A 197 14.14 10.35 -13.66
C ASP A 197 13.92 8.86 -13.32
N ALA A 198 14.36 8.40 -12.15
CA ALA A 198 14.29 6.99 -11.76
C ALA A 198 12.98 6.66 -11.04
N ASP A 199 12.15 5.85 -11.68
CA ASP A 199 10.79 5.54 -11.26
C ASP A 199 10.65 4.15 -10.63
N ARG A 200 9.53 3.93 -9.93
CA ARG A 200 9.13 2.61 -9.42
C ARG A 200 7.72 2.28 -9.88
N LEU A 201 7.58 1.27 -10.72
CA LEU A 201 6.31 0.82 -11.26
C LEU A 201 5.97 -0.56 -10.68
N TYR A 202 4.74 -0.71 -10.19
CA TYR A 202 4.20 -1.93 -9.62
C TYR A 202 2.89 -2.27 -10.33
N GLY A 203 2.85 -3.33 -11.15
CA GLY A 203 1.65 -3.78 -11.88
C GLY A 203 0.56 -4.23 -10.92
N GLY A 204 0.81 -5.32 -10.20
CA GLY A 204 -0.12 -5.90 -9.24
C GLY A 204 -0.63 -7.25 -9.74
N ALA A 205 -1.94 -7.44 -9.83
CA ALA A 205 -2.55 -8.68 -10.29
C ALA A 205 -3.27 -8.48 -11.62
N GLY A 206 -2.89 -9.26 -12.63
CA GLY A 206 -3.36 -9.17 -13.99
C GLY A 206 -2.20 -9.23 -14.97
N ASP A 207 -2.49 -9.14 -16.27
CA ASP A 207 -1.45 -9.12 -17.30
C ASP A 207 -1.11 -7.64 -17.59
N ASP A 208 -0.02 -7.13 -17.00
CA ASP A 208 0.31 -5.70 -17.01
C ASP A 208 1.36 -5.31 -18.07
N VAL A 209 1.39 -4.03 -18.47
CA VAL A 209 2.42 -3.43 -19.33
C VAL A 209 3.13 -2.30 -18.60
N LEU A 210 4.44 -2.44 -18.35
CA LEU A 210 5.25 -1.48 -17.59
C LEU A 210 6.34 -0.85 -18.46
N VAL A 211 6.45 0.49 -18.42
CA VAL A 211 7.43 1.28 -19.18
C VAL A 211 8.09 2.30 -18.25
N GLY A 212 9.43 2.24 -18.09
CA GLY A 212 10.16 3.20 -17.25
C GLY A 212 10.13 4.63 -17.80
N ALA A 213 10.31 4.77 -19.11
CA ALA A 213 10.39 6.07 -19.77
C ALA A 213 9.05 6.59 -20.31
N THR A 214 9.03 7.85 -20.77
CA THR A 214 7.90 8.48 -21.46
C THR A 214 7.54 7.75 -22.77
N ILE A 215 6.28 7.37 -22.94
CA ILE A 215 5.76 6.87 -24.22
C ILE A 215 5.43 8.01 -25.20
N SER A 216 5.88 7.89 -26.45
CA SER A 216 5.60 8.88 -27.48
C SER A 216 4.12 8.91 -27.87
N GLU A 217 3.56 10.09 -28.19
CA GLU A 217 2.16 10.20 -28.59
C GLU A 217 1.79 9.25 -29.74
N GLY A 218 0.72 8.47 -29.55
CA GLY A 218 0.20 7.48 -30.50
C GLY A 218 0.75 6.07 -30.32
N PHE A 219 1.65 5.85 -29.36
CA PHE A 219 2.03 4.53 -28.90
C PHE A 219 1.00 4.03 -27.87
N ASP A 220 0.39 2.87 -28.15
CA ASP A 220 -0.52 2.19 -27.23
C ASP A 220 0.17 0.91 -26.73
N PRO A 221 0.70 0.90 -25.49
CA PRO A 221 1.41 -0.24 -24.94
C PRO A 221 0.56 -1.51 -24.86
N ALA A 222 -0.76 -1.36 -24.72
CA ALA A 222 -1.69 -2.48 -24.63
C ALA A 222 -1.86 -3.24 -25.98
N THR A 223 -1.37 -2.67 -27.09
CA THR A 223 -1.43 -3.30 -28.42
C THR A 223 -0.17 -4.09 -28.76
N ILE A 224 0.84 -4.07 -27.89
CA ILE A 224 2.11 -4.74 -28.12
C ILE A 224 1.93 -6.24 -28.00
N THR A 225 2.50 -6.97 -28.95
CA THR A 225 2.62 -8.42 -28.87
C THR A 225 4.07 -8.81 -28.70
N PHE A 226 4.35 -9.97 -28.09
CA PHE A 226 5.71 -10.51 -28.00
C PHE A 226 6.44 -10.53 -29.37
N ALA A 227 5.69 -10.74 -30.47
CA ALA A 227 6.24 -10.72 -31.82
C ALA A 227 6.72 -9.34 -32.30
N SER A 228 6.17 -8.23 -31.77
CA SER A 228 6.60 -6.87 -32.10
C SER A 228 7.86 -6.41 -31.34
N LEU A 229 8.17 -7.02 -30.19
CA LEU A 229 9.30 -6.66 -29.33
C LEU A 229 10.65 -7.26 -29.78
N GLU A 230 10.64 -8.42 -30.45
CA GLU A 230 11.88 -9.11 -30.84
C GLU A 230 12.60 -8.48 -32.05
N THR A 231 12.01 -7.49 -32.72
CA THR A 231 12.47 -7.08 -34.06
C THR A 231 13.14 -5.70 -34.15
N SER A 232 13.20 -4.93 -33.06
CA SER A 232 13.78 -3.58 -33.08
C SER A 232 14.43 -3.18 -31.75
N SER A 233 15.55 -2.46 -31.86
CA SER A 233 16.10 -1.70 -30.73
C SER A 233 15.17 -0.51 -30.46
N HIS A 234 14.58 -0.44 -29.26
CA HIS A 234 13.68 0.63 -28.84
C HIS A 234 14.44 1.68 -28.02
N SER A 235 15.15 2.57 -28.71
CA SER A 235 15.88 3.67 -28.05
C SER A 235 14.96 4.73 -27.45
N GLU A 236 13.72 4.79 -27.92
CA GLU A 236 12.66 5.68 -27.43
C GLU A 236 12.25 5.39 -25.98
N TRP A 237 12.51 4.18 -25.46
CA TRP A 237 12.28 3.82 -24.06
C TRP A 237 13.54 3.93 -23.20
N ASN A 238 14.61 4.51 -23.75
CA ASN A 238 15.84 4.79 -23.02
C ASN A 238 15.90 6.26 -22.63
N ASP A 239 15.45 6.58 -21.43
CA ASP A 239 15.66 7.90 -20.82
C ASP A 239 17.03 8.04 -20.14
N GLY A 240 17.77 6.92 -20.00
CA GLY A 240 19.11 6.87 -19.42
C GLY A 240 19.13 6.71 -17.90
N GLU A 241 17.96 6.57 -17.29
CA GLU A 241 17.75 6.43 -15.86
C GLU A 241 17.69 4.94 -15.47
N LYS A 242 17.39 4.68 -14.20
CA LYS A 242 17.31 3.31 -13.69
C LYS A 242 16.01 3.11 -12.96
N ASP A 243 15.04 2.57 -13.68
CA ASP A 243 13.72 2.28 -13.13
C ASP A 243 13.69 0.91 -12.46
N ILE A 244 12.70 0.77 -11.58
CA ILE A 244 12.31 -0.50 -10.97
C ILE A 244 10.93 -0.83 -11.50
N LEU A 245 10.82 -1.91 -12.27
CA LEU A 245 9.56 -2.41 -12.80
C LEU A 245 9.25 -3.77 -12.15
N VAL A 246 8.08 -3.88 -11.54
CA VAL A 246 7.60 -5.11 -10.89
C VAL A 246 6.18 -5.35 -11.37
N GLY A 247 5.96 -6.35 -12.21
CA GLY A 247 4.63 -6.71 -12.74
C GLY A 247 3.77 -7.31 -11.63
N GLY A 248 3.86 -8.61 -11.38
CA GLY A 248 3.28 -9.21 -10.18
C GLY A 248 2.63 -10.57 -10.46
N GLU A 249 1.36 -10.75 -10.07
CA GLU A 249 0.59 -11.95 -10.42
C GLU A 249 0.05 -11.84 -11.85
N GLY A 250 0.61 -12.57 -12.81
CA GLY A 250 0.10 -12.60 -14.17
C GLY A 250 1.22 -12.74 -15.20
N ASN A 251 0.92 -12.47 -16.46
CA ASN A 251 1.89 -12.42 -17.55
C ASN A 251 2.18 -10.98 -17.92
N ASP A 252 3.20 -10.41 -17.29
CA ASP A 252 3.55 -9.01 -17.47
C ASP A 252 4.49 -8.78 -18.66
N VAL A 253 4.39 -7.59 -19.25
CA VAL A 253 5.22 -7.09 -20.34
C VAL A 253 6.03 -5.89 -19.85
N TYR A 254 7.35 -6.01 -19.92
CA TYR A 254 8.28 -4.93 -19.54
C TYR A 254 8.88 -4.32 -20.80
N LEU A 255 8.61 -3.04 -21.04
CA LEU A 255 9.17 -2.27 -22.14
C LEU A 255 10.43 -1.54 -21.68
N VAL A 256 11.54 -2.28 -21.65
CA VAL A 256 12.85 -1.78 -21.19
C VAL A 256 13.81 -1.59 -22.36
N CYS A 257 14.74 -0.65 -22.21
CA CYS A 257 15.80 -0.44 -23.19
C CYS A 257 17.09 -1.20 -22.81
N CYS A 258 17.93 -1.49 -23.80
CA CYS A 258 18.97 -2.50 -23.72
C CYS A 258 20.20 -2.22 -22.82
N LEU A 259 20.22 -1.18 -21.97
CA LEU A 259 21.45 -0.81 -21.25
C LEU A 259 21.42 -0.47 -19.76
N ARG A 260 20.30 -0.20 -19.05
CA ARG A 260 20.38 0.17 -17.61
C ARG A 260 19.22 -0.22 -16.69
N ASP A 261 18.08 -0.66 -17.20
CA ASP A 261 16.93 -0.98 -16.36
C ASP A 261 17.11 -2.33 -15.65
N TYR A 262 16.75 -2.40 -14.36
CA TYR A 262 16.86 -3.63 -13.58
C TYR A 262 15.52 -4.34 -13.54
N ASP A 263 15.39 -5.38 -14.37
CA ASP A 263 14.30 -6.35 -14.27
C ASP A 263 14.55 -7.23 -13.04
N SER A 264 13.73 -7.07 -12.00
CA SER A 264 13.68 -8.06 -10.92
C SER A 264 12.75 -9.20 -11.33
N LEU A 265 13.20 -10.04 -12.26
CA LEU A 265 12.68 -11.39 -12.44
C LEU A 265 12.84 -12.15 -11.12
N SER A 266 11.80 -12.13 -10.29
CA SER A 266 11.57 -13.17 -9.30
C SER A 266 11.26 -14.46 -10.05
N THR A 267 12.29 -15.15 -10.54
CA THR A 267 12.17 -16.53 -11.00
C THR A 267 11.84 -17.42 -9.80
N GLY A 268 10.56 -17.51 -9.49
CA GLY A 268 9.98 -18.45 -8.54
C GLY A 268 9.34 -19.62 -9.26
N VAL A 269 10.14 -20.46 -9.92
CA VAL A 269 9.75 -21.85 -10.21
C VAL A 269 11.01 -22.71 -10.18
N GLY A 270 11.14 -23.48 -9.09
CA GLY A 270 11.95 -24.70 -9.06
C GLY A 270 11.14 -25.88 -9.55
#